data_AF-A0A537VZ85-F1
#
_entry.id   AF-A0A537VZ85-F1
#
_cell.length_a   1.000
_cell.length_b   1.000
_cell.length_c   1.000
_cell.angle_alpha   90.00
_cell.angle_beta   90.00
_cell.angle_gamma   90.00
#
_symmetry.space_group_name_H-M   'P 1'
#
loop_
_entity.id
_entity.type
_entity.pdbx_description
1 polymer ?
#
loop_
_entity_poly.entity_id
_entity_poly.type
_entity_poly.pdbx_seq_one_letter_code
_entity_poly.pdbx_strand_id
1 'polypeptide(L)' 'GFPAFEDARAEFDVRFYLVAILFIVFDLEAAFLFPWAVSLGFTKWTGWAAMIVFLIELGLGLAYAWKKGALEWE' A
#
# COMPACT_ATOMS: atom_id res chain seq x y z
N GLY A 1 2.50 -16.85 -41.68
CA GLY A 1 3.03 -15.61 -41.07
C GLY A 1 1.90 -14.97 -40.32
N PHE A 2 2.11 -14.66 -39.04
CA PHE A 2 1.09 -14.00 -38.22
C PHE A 2 1.05 -12.50 -38.53
N PRO A 3 -0.13 -11.87 -38.56
CA PRO A 3 -0.24 -10.43 -38.80
C PRO A 3 0.42 -9.67 -37.64
N ALA A 4 1.35 -8.79 -37.97
CA ALA A 4 2.13 -8.01 -37.02
C ALA A 4 1.44 -6.67 -36.72
N PHE A 5 0.27 -6.70 -36.07
CA PHE A 5 -0.37 -5.50 -35.54
C PHE A 5 -1.22 -5.86 -34.32
N GLU A 6 -0.60 -6.41 -33.28
CA GLU A 6 -1.07 -6.11 -31.92
C GLU A 6 -0.37 -4.81 -31.50
N ASP A 7 -1.17 -3.83 -31.08
CA ASP A 7 -0.68 -2.54 -30.63
C ASP A 7 0.28 -2.76 -29.45
N ALA A 8 1.58 -2.48 -29.62
CA ALA A 8 2.59 -2.64 -28.56
C ALA A 8 2.41 -1.65 -27.39
N ARG A 9 1.37 -0.83 -27.46
CA ARG A 9 0.95 0.17 -26.48
C ARG A 9 -0.41 -0.25 -25.91
N ALA A 10 -0.44 -1.37 -25.19
CA ALA A 10 -1.55 -1.59 -24.29
C ALA A 10 -1.66 -0.37 -23.37
N GLU A 11 -2.81 0.30 -23.33
CA GLU A 11 -3.12 1.27 -22.30
C GLU A 11 -3.08 0.51 -20.97
N PHE A 12 -1.91 0.53 -20.33
CA PHE A 12 -1.73 -0.11 -19.05
C PHE A 12 -2.66 0.61 -18.09
N ASP A 13 -3.64 -0.13 -17.60
CA ASP A 13 -4.64 0.43 -16.73
C ASP A 13 -3.97 1.02 -15.48
N VAL A 14 -4.20 2.31 -15.23
CA VAL A 14 -3.64 3.03 -14.08
C VAL A 14 -3.93 2.30 -12.76
N ARG A 15 -4.98 1.47 -12.73
CA ARG A 15 -5.35 0.58 -11.62
C ARG A 15 -4.20 -0.35 -11.19
N PHE A 16 -3.45 -0.95 -12.12
CA PHE A 16 -2.33 -1.85 -11.77
C PHE A 16 -1.19 -1.12 -11.05
N TYR A 17 -0.93 0.13 -11.45
CA TYR A 17 0.09 0.97 -10.81
C TYR A 17 -0.32 1.38 -9.39
N LEU A 18 -1.60 1.69 -9.18
CA LEU A 18 -2.12 2.03 -7.85
C LEU A 18 -2.00 0.86 -6.87
N VAL A 19 -2.30 -0.37 -7.32
CA VAL A 19 -2.12 -1.58 -6.50
C VAL A 19 -0.64 -1.80 -6.17
N ALA A 20 0.26 -1.61 -7.14
CA ALA A 20 1.71 -1.74 -6.91
C ALA A 20 2.24 -0.71 -5.90
N ILE A 21 1.84 0.56 -6.00
CA ILE A 21 2.20 1.58 -5.01
C ILE A 21 1.66 1.21 -3.64
N LEU A 22 0.38 0.83 -3.55
CA LEU A 22 -0.24 0.46 -2.28
C LEU A 22 0.49 -0.71 -1.63
N PHE A 23 0.89 -1.72 -2.42
CA PHE A 23 1.70 -2.83 -1.95
C PHE A 23 3.06 -2.38 -1.41
N ILE A 24 3.78 -1.51 -2.14
CA ILE A 24 5.08 -0.98 -1.70
C ILE A 24 4.94 -0.19 -0.39
N VAL A 25 3.93 0.68 -0.28
CA VAL A 25 3.68 1.46 0.93
C VAL A 25 3.35 0.55 2.09
N PHE A 26 2.45 -0.42 1.90
CA PHE A 26 2.08 -1.39 2.93
C PHE A 26 3.29 -2.22 3.41
N ASP A 27 4.13 -2.69 2.49
CA ASP A 27 5.33 -3.46 2.81
C ASP A 27 6.37 -2.63 3.59
N LEU A 28 6.55 -1.37 3.18
CA LEU A 28 7.39 -0.42 3.90
C LEU A 28 6.90 -0.19 5.34
N GLU A 29 5.59 -0.04 5.53
CA GLU A 29 5.01 0.13 6.86
C GLU A 29 5.14 -1.12 7.73
N ALA A 30 4.98 -2.32 7.15
CA ALA A 30 5.24 -3.58 7.84
C ALA A 30 6.71 -3.69 8.29
N ALA A 31 7.65 -3.20 7.47
CA ALA A 31 9.07 -3.12 7.84
C ALA A 31 9.32 -2.18 9.03
N PHE A 32 8.54 -1.10 9.18
CA PHE A 32 8.60 -0.22 10.36
C PHE A 32 7.91 -0.82 11.59
N LEU A 33 6.93 -1.69 11.41
CA LEU A 33 6.24 -2.35 12.51
C LEU A 33 7.17 -3.30 13.30
N PHE A 34 8.09 -3.97 12.61
CA PHE A 34 9.04 -4.93 13.20
C PHE A 34 9.94 -4.33 14.30
N PRO A 35 10.75 -3.29 14.04
CA PRO A 35 11.61 -2.70 15.06
C PRO A 35 10.81 -2.05 16.20
N TRP A 36 9.61 -1.53 15.91
CA TRP A 36 8.71 -1.05 16.97
C TRP A 36 8.24 -2.19 17.87
N ALA A 37 7.78 -3.30 17.29
CA ALA A 37 7.33 -4.47 18.04
C ALA A 37 8.44 -5.05 18.94
N VAL A 38 9.67 -5.13 18.43
CA VAL A 38 10.84 -5.60 19.18
C VAL A 38 11.24 -4.62 20.30
N SER A 39 11.03 -3.31 20.09
CA SER A 39 11.39 -2.27 21.07
C SER A 39 10.23 -1.85 21.99
N LEU A 40 9.08 -2.54 21.97
CA LEU A 40 7.90 -2.22 22.78
C LEU A 40 8.20 -2.08 24.28
N GLY A 41 9.15 -2.86 24.81
CA GLY A 41 9.55 -2.76 26.22
C GLY A 41 10.36 -1.51 26.59
N PHE A 42 11.01 -0.87 25.62
CA PHE A 42 11.80 0.36 25.81
C PHE A 42 11.03 1.62 25.39
N THR A 43 10.12 1.42 24.45
CA THR A 43 9.28 2.47 23.89
C THR A 43 8.21 2.84 24.91
N LYS A 44 8.40 3.99 25.56
CA LYS A 44 7.41 4.60 26.47
C LYS A 44 6.10 4.87 25.72
N TRP A 45 5.09 5.34 26.45
CA TRP A 45 3.77 5.71 25.92
C TRP A 45 3.80 6.53 24.62
N THR A 46 4.81 7.39 24.46
CA THR A 46 5.01 8.20 23.26
C THR A 46 5.18 7.38 21.98
N GLY A 47 5.98 6.32 21.98
CA GLY A 47 6.15 5.51 20.77
C GLY A 47 5.07 4.45 20.59
N TRP A 48 4.33 4.11 21.64
CA TRP A 48 3.05 3.39 21.47
C TRP A 48 2.04 4.28 20.72
N ALA A 49 1.85 5.52 21.16
CA ALA A 49 0.95 6.47 20.52
C ALA A 49 1.38 6.80 19.07
N ALA A 50 2.68 6.95 18.83
CA ALA A 50 3.21 7.19 17.48
C ALA A 50 2.86 6.06 16.51
N MET A 51 2.96 4.79 16.93
CA MET A 51 2.62 3.67 16.06
C MET A 51 1.12 3.56 15.81
N ILE A 52 0.28 3.89 16.80
CA ILE A 52 -1.17 3.94 16.59
C ILE A 52 -1.54 4.99 15.53
N VAL A 53 -0.93 6.19 15.58
CA VAL A 53 -1.15 7.22 14.56
C VAL A 53 -0.69 6.73 13.18
N PHE A 54 0.47 6.10 13.11
CA PHE A 54 1.01 5.54 11.87
C PHE A 54 0.06 4.51 11.24
N LEU A 55 -0.45 3.56 12.04
CA LEU A 55 -1.42 2.57 11.57
C LEU A 55 -2.76 3.19 11.13
N ILE A 56 -3.18 4.30 11.75
CA ILE A 56 -4.40 5.02 11.33
C ILE A 56 -4.20 5.68 9.97
N GLU A 57 -3.04 6.28 9.70
CA GLU A 57 -2.73 6.86 8.38
C GLU A 57 -2.82 5.81 7.27
N LEU A 58 -2.27 4.61 7.48
CA LEU A 58 -2.41 3.49 6.55
C LEU A 58 -3.87 3.06 6.39
N GLY A 59 -4.59 2.91 7.50
CA GLY A 59 -6.00 2.53 7.48
C GLY A 59 -6.86 3.51 6.68
N LEU A 60 -6.59 4.81 6.81
CA LEU A 60 -7.24 5.86 6.03
C LEU A 60 -6.85 5.82 4.56
N GLY A 61 -5.57 5.61 4.25
CA GLY A 61 -5.08 5.45 2.87
C GLY A 61 -5.72 4.26 2.15
N LEU A 62 -5.82 3.12 2.83
CA LEU A 62 -6.47 1.92 2.32
C LEU A 62 -7.99 2.13 2.16
N ALA A 63 -8.66 2.70 3.15
CA ALA A 63 -10.09 3.00 3.06
C ALA A 63 -10.41 3.96 1.91
N TYR A 64 -9.54 4.95 1.67
CA TYR A 64 -9.65 5.85 0.52
C TYR A 64 -9.47 5.11 -0.81
N ALA A 65 -8.43 4.28 -0.92
CA ALA A 65 -8.17 3.50 -2.13
C ALA A 65 -9.32 2.54 -2.45
N TRP A 66 -9.88 1.90 -1.43
CA TRP A 66 -11.05 1.03 -1.56
C TRP A 66 -12.27 1.82 -2.03
N LYS A 67 -12.60 2.95 -1.41
CA LYS A 67 -13.74 3.79 -1.81
C LYS A 67 -13.61 4.32 -3.25
N LYS A 68 -12.38 4.49 -3.75
CA LYS A 68 -12.13 4.93 -5.13
C LYS A 68 -12.26 3.82 -6.18
N GLY A 69 -12.60 2.59 -5.78
CA GLY A 69 -12.74 1.47 -6.71
C GLY A 69 -11.41 0.96 -7.27
N ALA A 70 -10.28 1.29 -6.65
CA ALA A 70 -8.96 0.80 -7.09
C ALA A 70 -8.77 -0.72 -6.88
N LEU A 71 -9.70 -1.36 -6.16
CA LEU A 71 -9.71 -2.78 -5.79
C LEU A 71 -10.88 -3.56 -6.41
N GLU A 72 -11.81 -2.90 -7.11
CA GLU A 72 -12.94 -3.58 -7.76
C GLU A 72 -12.53 -4.07 -9.16
N TRP A 73 -12.77 -5.36 -9.39
CA TRP A 73 -12.48 -6.05 -10.63
C TRP A 73 -13.82 -6.28 -11.37
N GLU A 74 -14.06 -5.51 -12.42
CA GLU A 74 -14.88 -5.94 -13.56
C GLU A 74 -13.97 -6.17 -14.77
#